data_AF-A0A416W9Q0-F1
#
_entry.id   AF-A0A416W9Q0-F1
#
_cell.length_a   1.000
_cell.length_b   1.000
_cell.length_c   1.000
_cell.angle_alpha   90.00
_cell.angle_beta   90.00
_cell.angle_gamma   90.00
#
_symmetry.space_group_name_H-M   'P 1'
#
loop_
_entity.id
_entity.type
_entity.pdbx_description
1 polymer ?
#
loop_
_entity_poly.entity_id
_entity_poly.type
_entity_poly.pdbx_seq_one_letter_code
_entity_poly.pdbx_strand_id
1 'polypeptide(L)'
;MEKSLFHDLYKRSCELEIRDCPSQTLSDFLHGYLSVYSIVRVYPWLESDFGDAYGIHERIREIARIIEPLANNKELVKDVRAGFIVDLMDAYQLYSDMNFLNTALDAAYDVLTPWGANRIVLPCRTPNICRLLCYCYYFTGEKENSLLASSLINEALGFTRKAGRDDLMPWWWWDAFCFYEDVVGKVELSTNGQERLVEERVRLAVSVKQREEEVIKRFVKTEGDDVYDMAKSFRILAQREFTMCHERYENKEFI
;
A
#
# COMPACT_ATOMS: atom_id res chain seq x y z
N MET A 1 -13.26 -20.78 5.46
CA MET A 1 -13.00 -20.13 6.75
C MET A 1 -12.48 -18.71 6.55
N GLU A 2 -11.46 -18.49 5.70
CA GLU A 2 -11.02 -17.12 5.37
C GLU A 2 -12.06 -16.31 4.60
N LYS A 3 -12.73 -16.90 3.58
CA LYS A 3 -13.77 -16.19 2.82
C LYS A 3 -14.93 -15.69 3.69
N SER A 4 -15.38 -16.48 4.67
CA SER A 4 -16.40 -16.03 5.63
C SER A 4 -15.88 -14.93 6.55
N LEU A 5 -14.63 -15.07 7.02
CA LEU A 5 -13.97 -14.05 7.85
C LEU A 5 -13.83 -12.71 7.12
N PHE A 6 -13.44 -12.73 5.84
CA PHE A 6 -13.33 -11.53 5.02
C PHE A 6 -14.69 -10.82 4.89
N HIS A 7 -15.75 -11.52 4.50
CA HIS A 7 -17.06 -10.88 4.31
C HIS A 7 -17.61 -10.31 5.62
N ASP A 8 -17.43 -11.00 6.75
CA ASP A 8 -17.81 -10.49 8.06
C ASP A 8 -17.03 -9.21 8.42
N LEU A 9 -15.71 -9.22 8.17
CA LEU A 9 -14.83 -8.10 8.44
C LEU A 9 -15.12 -6.89 7.54
N TYR A 10 -15.38 -7.15 6.27
CA TYR A 10 -15.74 -6.12 5.30
C TYR A 10 -17.09 -5.49 5.63
N LYS A 11 -18.08 -6.28 6.05
CA LYS A 11 -19.34 -5.73 6.55
C LYS A 11 -19.12 -4.84 7.77
N ARG A 12 -18.33 -5.31 8.74
CA ARG A 12 -17.98 -4.52 9.94
C ARG A 12 -17.25 -3.23 9.57
N SER A 13 -16.33 -3.25 8.61
CA SER A 13 -15.62 -2.03 8.19
C SER A 13 -16.55 -1.02 7.53
N CYS A 14 -17.54 -1.47 6.77
CA CYS A 14 -18.57 -0.61 6.18
C CYS A 14 -19.46 0.08 7.22
N GLU A 15 -19.61 -0.50 8.41
CA GLU A 15 -20.40 0.05 9.52
C GLU A 15 -19.60 1.02 10.41
N LEU A 16 -18.29 1.17 10.18
CA LEU A 16 -17.45 2.08 10.96
C LEU A 16 -17.65 3.56 10.56
N GLU A 17 -17.66 4.40 11.57
CA GLU A 17 -17.43 5.84 11.43
C GLU A 17 -15.93 6.09 11.24
N ILE A 18 -15.47 6.11 9.99
CA ILE A 18 -14.05 6.22 9.62
C ILE A 18 -13.38 7.46 10.25
N ARG A 19 -14.13 8.53 10.48
CA ARG A 19 -13.62 9.76 11.13
C ARG A 19 -13.19 9.57 12.58
N ASP A 20 -13.76 8.58 13.26
CA ASP A 20 -13.45 8.27 14.66
C ASP A 20 -12.32 7.23 14.77
N CYS A 21 -11.88 6.65 13.65
CA CYS A 21 -10.77 5.72 13.65
C CYS A 21 -9.42 6.43 13.90
N PRO A 22 -8.48 5.80 14.62
CA PRO A 22 -7.13 6.34 14.76
C PRO A 22 -6.45 6.56 13.40
N SER A 23 -5.71 7.66 13.26
CA SER A 23 -5.11 8.02 11.97
C SER A 23 -4.19 6.94 11.40
N GLN A 24 -3.55 6.13 12.26
CA GLN A 24 -2.65 5.06 11.85
C GLN A 24 -3.37 3.88 11.16
N THR A 25 -4.70 3.73 11.34
CA THR A 25 -5.47 2.66 10.69
C THR A 25 -5.99 3.07 9.31
N LEU A 26 -5.98 4.37 8.99
CA LEU A 26 -6.57 4.90 7.75
C LEU A 26 -5.90 4.34 6.51
N SER A 27 -4.58 4.20 6.53
CA SER A 27 -3.82 3.58 5.43
C SER A 27 -4.29 2.14 5.19
N ASP A 28 -4.37 1.33 6.25
CA ASP A 28 -4.80 -0.06 6.12
C ASP A 28 -6.24 -0.18 5.61
N PHE A 29 -7.16 0.66 6.09
CA PHE A 29 -8.51 0.71 5.55
C PHE A 29 -8.52 1.12 4.07
N LEU A 30 -7.78 2.17 3.70
CA LEU A 30 -7.68 2.65 2.32
C LEU A 30 -7.25 1.52 1.38
N HIS A 31 -6.14 0.86 1.71
CA HIS A 31 -5.58 -0.24 0.91
C HIS A 31 -6.50 -1.47 0.85
N GLY A 32 -7.23 -1.75 1.94
CA GLY A 32 -8.28 -2.76 1.95
C GLY A 32 -9.39 -2.43 0.95
N TYR A 33 -9.95 -1.22 1.01
CA TYR A 33 -11.00 -0.80 0.08
C TYR A 33 -10.52 -0.68 -1.37
N LEU A 34 -9.29 -0.20 -1.61
CA LEU A 34 -8.68 -0.20 -2.95
C LEU A 34 -8.61 -1.61 -3.55
N SER A 35 -8.31 -2.62 -2.71
CA SER A 35 -8.30 -4.02 -3.13
C SER A 35 -9.71 -4.51 -3.49
N VAL A 36 -10.71 -4.23 -2.65
CA VAL A 36 -12.11 -4.60 -2.92
C VAL A 36 -12.63 -3.90 -4.19
N TYR A 37 -12.32 -2.61 -4.36
CA TYR A 37 -12.66 -1.85 -5.55
C TYR A 37 -12.04 -2.48 -6.81
N SER A 38 -10.78 -2.90 -6.72
CA SER A 38 -10.07 -3.54 -7.84
C SER A 38 -10.75 -4.85 -8.26
N ILE A 39 -11.30 -5.63 -7.32
CA ILE A 39 -12.09 -6.83 -7.62
C ILE A 39 -13.29 -6.47 -8.50
N VAL A 40 -14.15 -5.55 -8.04
CA VAL A 40 -15.40 -5.22 -8.77
C VAL A 40 -15.14 -4.41 -10.04
N ARG A 41 -14.02 -3.68 -10.12
CA ARG A 41 -13.60 -2.99 -11.35
C ARG A 41 -13.18 -3.97 -12.44
N VAL A 42 -12.40 -4.99 -12.08
CA VAL A 42 -11.88 -6.00 -13.04
C VAL A 42 -12.95 -7.06 -13.34
N TYR A 43 -13.76 -7.42 -12.34
CA TYR A 43 -14.80 -8.44 -12.41
C TYR A 43 -16.18 -7.88 -12.00
N PRO A 44 -16.84 -7.06 -12.83
CA PRO A 44 -18.07 -6.34 -12.46
C PRO A 44 -19.24 -7.23 -12.02
N TRP A 45 -19.32 -8.47 -12.48
CA TRP A 45 -20.36 -9.41 -12.03
C TRP A 45 -20.20 -9.85 -10.56
N LEU A 46 -19.09 -9.50 -9.90
CA LEU A 46 -18.87 -9.77 -8.48
C LEU A 46 -19.41 -8.64 -7.58
N GLU A 47 -20.02 -7.58 -8.12
CA GLU A 47 -20.68 -6.55 -7.29
C GLU A 47 -21.74 -7.13 -6.34
N SER A 48 -22.39 -8.24 -6.70
CA SER A 48 -23.34 -8.93 -5.80
C SER A 48 -22.68 -9.47 -4.53
N ASP A 49 -21.39 -9.77 -4.59
CA ASP A 49 -20.64 -10.44 -3.52
C ASP A 49 -19.80 -9.44 -2.71
N PHE A 50 -19.37 -8.35 -3.35
CA PHE A 50 -18.43 -7.36 -2.77
C PHE A 50 -19.02 -5.95 -2.64
N GLY A 51 -20.26 -5.73 -3.06
CA GLY A 51 -20.92 -4.43 -3.04
C GLY A 51 -20.73 -3.65 -4.35
N ASP A 52 -21.52 -2.60 -4.52
CA ASP A 52 -21.48 -1.78 -5.72
C ASP A 52 -20.18 -0.95 -5.79
N ALA A 53 -19.64 -0.81 -7.01
CA ALA A 53 -18.40 -0.08 -7.22
C ALA A 53 -18.49 1.39 -6.74
N TYR A 54 -19.67 2.01 -6.83
CA TYR A 54 -19.89 3.39 -6.42
C TYR A 54 -19.78 3.55 -4.89
N GLY A 55 -20.38 2.68 -4.10
CA GLY A 55 -20.31 2.71 -2.64
C GLY A 55 -18.89 2.52 -2.11
N ILE A 56 -18.15 1.55 -2.69
CA ILE A 56 -16.73 1.34 -2.36
C ILE A 56 -15.93 2.58 -2.74
N HIS A 57 -16.21 3.14 -3.91
CA HIS A 57 -15.59 4.38 -4.38
C HIS A 57 -15.93 5.57 -3.49
N GLU A 58 -17.14 5.77 -2.95
CA GLU A 58 -17.35 6.88 -2.01
C GLU A 58 -16.61 6.65 -0.68
N ARG A 59 -16.45 5.40 -0.24
CA ARG A 59 -15.72 5.08 0.99
C ARG A 59 -14.22 5.39 0.88
N ILE A 60 -13.58 5.03 -0.24
CA ILE A 60 -12.17 5.37 -0.50
C ILE A 60 -12.00 6.90 -0.51
N ARG A 61 -12.96 7.63 -1.08
CA ARG A 61 -12.93 9.10 -1.17
C ARG A 61 -13.04 9.74 0.21
N GLU A 62 -13.91 9.20 1.05
CA GLU A 62 -14.05 9.64 2.43
C GLU A 62 -12.73 9.50 3.19
N ILE A 63 -12.07 8.33 3.10
CA ILE A 63 -10.77 8.09 3.73
C ILE A 63 -9.73 9.08 3.20
N ALA A 64 -9.64 9.24 1.87
CA ALA A 64 -8.69 10.16 1.24
C ALA A 64 -8.86 11.61 1.72
N ARG A 65 -10.10 12.10 1.89
CA ARG A 65 -10.38 13.43 2.44
C ARG A 65 -9.94 13.61 3.89
N ILE A 66 -9.91 12.53 4.67
CA ILE A 66 -9.39 12.55 6.05
C ILE A 66 -7.85 12.53 6.04
N ILE A 67 -7.25 11.79 5.11
CA ILE A 67 -5.80 11.71 4.93
C ILE A 67 -5.20 13.02 4.41
N GLU A 68 -5.90 13.75 3.54
CA GLU A 68 -5.45 14.99 2.91
C GLU A 68 -4.84 16.01 3.89
N PRO A 69 -5.52 16.44 4.97
CA PRO A 69 -4.93 17.34 5.95
C PRO A 69 -3.75 16.72 6.73
N LEU A 70 -3.70 15.40 6.88
CA LEU A 70 -2.61 14.70 7.58
C LEU A 70 -1.32 14.68 6.75
N ALA A 71 -1.40 14.52 5.44
CA ALA A 71 -0.24 14.60 4.54
C ALA A 71 0.45 15.98 4.64
N ASN A 72 -0.34 17.04 4.78
CA ASN A 72 0.13 18.42 4.93
C ASN A 72 0.54 18.80 6.36
N ASN A 73 0.25 17.95 7.36
CA ASN A 73 0.54 18.30 8.75
C ASN A 73 2.04 18.21 9.04
N LYS A 74 2.71 19.38 9.11
CA LYS A 74 4.15 19.51 9.36
C LYS A 74 4.58 19.11 10.78
N GLU A 75 3.65 18.93 11.71
CA GLU A 75 3.94 18.45 13.07
C GLU A 75 4.16 16.94 13.14
N LEU A 76 3.66 16.20 12.15
CA LEU A 76 3.87 14.76 12.05
C LEU A 76 5.32 14.43 11.64
N VAL A 77 5.80 13.28 12.13
CA VAL A 77 7.09 12.73 11.72
C VAL A 77 7.10 12.50 10.21
N LYS A 78 8.20 12.86 9.54
CA LYS A 78 8.32 12.81 8.07
C LYS A 78 7.96 11.46 7.46
N ASP A 79 8.29 10.36 8.13
CA ASP A 79 7.94 9.00 7.68
C ASP A 79 6.42 8.74 7.68
N VAL A 80 5.72 9.18 8.73
CA VAL A 80 4.26 9.07 8.84
C VAL A 80 3.60 9.94 7.78
N ARG A 81 4.09 11.17 7.59
CA ARG A 81 3.62 12.06 6.52
C ARG A 81 3.81 11.43 5.14
N ALA A 82 4.98 10.83 4.88
CA ALA A 82 5.25 10.15 3.62
C ALA A 82 4.24 9.03 3.36
N GLY A 83 3.85 8.27 4.38
CA GLY A 83 2.76 7.28 4.29
C GLY A 83 1.44 7.89 3.81
N PHE A 84 0.99 8.97 4.45
CA PHE A 84 -0.24 9.66 4.04
C PHE A 84 -0.16 10.30 2.64
N ILE A 85 1.02 10.80 2.25
CA ILE A 85 1.24 11.36 0.92
C ILE A 85 1.09 10.28 -0.16
N VAL A 86 1.71 9.11 0.04
CA VAL A 86 1.59 8.02 -0.93
C VAL A 86 0.17 7.47 -0.99
N ASP A 87 -0.53 7.42 0.15
CA ASP A 87 -1.93 7.01 0.20
C ASP A 87 -2.86 7.95 -0.60
N LEU A 88 -2.59 9.26 -0.61
CA LEU A 88 -3.31 10.20 -1.50
C LEU A 88 -3.01 9.95 -2.98
N MET A 89 -1.78 9.57 -3.31
CA MET A 89 -1.39 9.23 -4.68
C MET A 89 -2.05 7.92 -5.13
N ASP A 90 -2.17 6.93 -4.24
CA ASP A 90 -2.94 5.71 -4.48
C ASP A 90 -4.42 6.04 -4.73
N ALA A 91 -5.02 6.92 -3.92
CA ALA A 91 -6.38 7.39 -4.12
C ALA A 91 -6.54 8.16 -5.45
N TYR A 92 -5.56 9.00 -5.82
CA TYR A 92 -5.57 9.69 -7.11
C TYR A 92 -5.63 8.72 -8.30
N GLN A 93 -4.88 7.61 -8.27
CA GLN A 93 -4.93 6.62 -9.36
C GLN A 93 -6.36 6.08 -9.59
N LEU A 94 -7.21 6.12 -8.56
CA LEU A 94 -8.62 5.81 -8.69
C LEU A 94 -9.47 6.98 -9.24
N TYR A 95 -9.46 8.15 -8.57
CA TYR A 95 -10.38 9.25 -8.90
C TYR A 95 -9.94 10.11 -10.08
N SER A 96 -8.65 10.09 -10.41
CA SER A 96 -8.02 11.16 -11.20
C SER A 96 -8.30 12.56 -10.63
N ASP A 97 -8.47 12.68 -9.30
CA ASP A 97 -8.70 13.95 -8.62
C ASP A 97 -7.38 14.73 -8.52
N MET A 98 -7.21 15.69 -9.43
CA MET A 98 -6.01 16.51 -9.49
C MET A 98 -5.73 17.28 -8.19
N ASN A 99 -6.74 17.54 -7.34
CA ASN A 99 -6.49 18.18 -6.06
C ASN A 99 -5.71 17.27 -5.10
N PHE A 100 -6.03 15.97 -5.07
CA PHE A 100 -5.26 15.00 -4.30
C PHE A 100 -3.84 14.88 -4.81
N LEU A 101 -3.66 14.79 -6.14
CA LEU A 101 -2.33 14.68 -6.73
C LEU A 101 -1.48 15.92 -6.46
N ASN A 102 -2.00 17.12 -6.72
CA ASN A 102 -1.27 18.37 -6.51
C ASN A 102 -0.88 18.53 -5.03
N THR A 103 -1.82 18.28 -4.13
CA THR A 103 -1.57 18.31 -2.69
C THR A 103 -0.50 17.30 -2.26
N ALA A 104 -0.57 16.07 -2.78
CA ALA A 104 0.40 15.04 -2.46
C ALA A 104 1.80 15.37 -3.02
N LEU A 105 1.91 15.87 -4.25
CA LEU A 105 3.19 16.27 -4.84
C LEU A 105 3.82 17.46 -4.10
N ASP A 106 3.05 18.49 -3.78
CA ASP A 106 3.54 19.63 -2.99
C ASP A 106 4.05 19.15 -1.62
N ALA A 107 3.29 18.30 -0.94
CA ALA A 107 3.69 17.70 0.33
C ALA A 107 4.93 16.80 0.20
N ALA A 108 5.07 16.07 -0.92
CA ALA A 108 6.21 15.22 -1.22
C ALA A 108 7.51 16.03 -1.32
N TYR A 109 7.50 17.10 -2.11
CA TYR A 109 8.66 18.00 -2.23
C TYR A 109 8.96 18.71 -0.91
N ASP A 110 7.96 19.09 -0.13
CA ASP A 110 8.16 19.62 1.22
C ASP A 110 8.89 18.63 2.16
N VAL A 111 8.66 17.33 1.99
CA VAL A 111 9.31 16.26 2.77
C VAL A 111 10.73 15.97 2.28
N LEU A 112 10.92 15.91 0.95
CA LEU A 112 12.14 15.49 0.26
C LEU A 112 13.15 16.62 0.05
N THR A 113 12.70 17.87 -0.02
CA THR A 113 13.52 19.04 -0.31
C THR A 113 13.32 20.08 0.79
N PRO A 114 13.96 19.89 1.97
CA PRO A 114 13.80 20.83 3.08
C PRO A 114 14.28 22.23 2.68
N TRP A 115 13.72 23.27 3.32
CA TRP A 115 13.98 24.66 2.99
C TRP A 115 15.48 24.97 2.87
N GLY A 116 15.88 25.56 1.74
CA GLY A 116 17.27 25.88 1.42
C GLY A 116 18.04 24.76 0.71
N ALA A 117 17.47 23.57 0.54
CA ALA A 117 18.04 22.51 -0.29
C ALA A 117 17.74 22.76 -1.78
N ASN A 118 18.74 22.52 -2.62
CA ASN A 118 18.61 22.57 -4.09
C ASN A 118 18.55 21.16 -4.72
N ARG A 119 18.45 20.12 -3.89
CA ARG A 119 18.41 18.71 -4.28
C ARG A 119 17.61 17.90 -3.27
N ILE A 120 17.26 16.67 -3.64
CA ILE A 120 16.58 15.75 -2.74
C ILE A 120 17.50 15.37 -1.58
N VAL A 121 16.97 15.41 -0.36
CA VAL A 121 17.64 14.97 0.86
C VAL A 121 16.76 13.91 1.51
N LEU A 122 17.24 12.67 1.55
CA LEU A 122 16.51 11.56 2.17
C LEU A 122 16.27 11.86 3.66
N PRO A 123 15.01 12.06 4.10
CA PRO A 123 14.73 12.43 5.48
C PRO A 123 14.91 11.25 6.45
N CYS A 124 14.63 10.04 5.97
CA CYS A 124 14.81 8.77 6.67
C CYS A 124 14.91 7.62 5.65
N ARG A 125 15.34 6.44 6.11
CA ARG A 125 15.52 5.22 5.29
C ARG A 125 14.40 4.23 5.58
N THR A 126 13.21 4.49 5.05
CA THR A 126 11.98 3.74 5.37
C THR A 126 11.23 3.30 4.11
N PRO A 127 10.33 2.30 4.24
CA PRO A 127 9.47 1.87 3.13
C PRO A 127 8.60 3.00 2.57
N ASN A 128 8.06 3.87 3.42
CA ASN A 128 7.20 4.98 2.96
C ASN A 128 7.98 6.00 2.14
N ILE A 129 9.22 6.33 2.53
CA ILE A 129 10.08 7.20 1.72
C ILE A 129 10.44 6.53 0.39
N CYS A 130 10.68 5.22 0.39
CA CYS A 130 10.91 4.49 -0.84
C CYS A 130 9.71 4.56 -1.79
N ARG A 131 8.49 4.31 -1.27
CA ARG A 131 7.24 4.44 -2.05
C ARG A 131 7.06 5.86 -2.57
N LEU A 132 7.34 6.87 -1.74
CA LEU A 132 7.24 8.28 -2.11
C LEU A 132 8.16 8.61 -3.28
N LEU A 133 9.42 8.17 -3.25
CA LEU A 133 10.36 8.36 -4.35
C LEU A 133 9.90 7.65 -5.62
N CYS A 134 9.42 6.41 -5.53
CA CYS A 134 8.86 5.70 -6.68
C CYS A 134 7.69 6.47 -7.29
N TYR A 135 6.81 7.03 -6.46
CA TYR A 135 5.69 7.85 -6.92
C TYR A 135 6.13 9.16 -7.56
N CYS A 136 7.07 9.88 -6.95
CA CYS A 136 7.65 11.08 -7.56
C CYS A 136 8.26 10.76 -8.92
N TYR A 137 9.01 9.66 -9.05
CA TYR A 137 9.52 9.19 -10.35
C TYR A 137 8.38 8.89 -11.34
N TYR A 138 7.35 8.16 -10.92
CA TYR A 138 6.21 7.82 -11.76
C TYR A 138 5.51 9.06 -12.36
N PHE A 139 5.30 10.11 -11.55
CA PHE A 139 4.58 11.31 -12.00
C PHE A 139 5.46 12.34 -12.72
N THR A 140 6.74 12.45 -12.36
CA THR A 140 7.62 13.54 -12.82
C THR A 140 8.67 13.09 -13.84
N GLY A 141 8.98 11.79 -13.87
CA GLY A 141 10.09 11.24 -14.67
C GLY A 141 11.49 11.64 -14.16
N GLU A 142 11.59 12.31 -13.01
CA GLU A 142 12.87 12.74 -12.45
C GLU A 142 13.73 11.54 -12.02
N LYS A 143 14.79 11.28 -12.77
CA LYS A 143 15.67 10.12 -12.56
C LYS A 143 16.38 10.08 -11.20
N GLU A 144 16.55 11.23 -10.53
CA GLU A 144 17.13 11.25 -9.18
C GLU A 144 16.26 10.44 -8.19
N ASN A 145 14.94 10.49 -8.33
CA ASN A 145 14.00 9.73 -7.50
C ASN A 145 14.17 8.22 -7.68
N SER A 146 14.29 7.74 -8.93
CA SER A 146 14.48 6.31 -9.19
C SER A 146 15.80 5.79 -8.63
N LEU A 147 16.89 6.55 -8.80
CA LEU A 147 18.20 6.19 -8.25
C LEU A 147 18.20 6.09 -6.72
N LEU A 148 17.53 7.02 -6.05
CA LEU A 148 17.40 7.02 -4.59
C LEU A 148 16.51 5.86 -4.10
N ALA A 149 15.39 5.59 -4.77
CA ALA A 149 14.54 4.44 -4.47
C ALA A 149 15.31 3.12 -4.65
N SER A 150 16.06 2.98 -5.75
CA SER A 150 16.92 1.81 -6.01
C SER A 150 17.96 1.63 -4.90
N SER A 151 18.55 2.72 -4.40
CA SER A 151 19.51 2.66 -3.30
C SER A 151 18.86 2.12 -2.01
N LEU A 152 17.68 2.63 -1.66
CA LEU A 152 16.94 2.20 -0.47
C LEU A 152 16.52 0.73 -0.55
N ILE A 153 15.98 0.29 -1.69
CA ILE A 153 15.58 -1.11 -1.89
C ILE A 153 16.79 -2.06 -1.79
N ASN A 154 17.90 -1.73 -2.44
CA ASN A 154 19.09 -2.60 -2.39
C ASN A 154 19.66 -2.74 -0.98
N GLU A 155 19.64 -1.66 -0.20
CA GLU A 155 20.03 -1.70 1.19
C GLU A 155 19.06 -2.53 2.05
N ALA A 156 17.75 -2.31 1.90
CA ALA A 156 16.72 -3.09 2.59
C ALA A 156 16.82 -4.59 2.27
N LEU A 157 17.05 -4.94 1.00
CA LEU A 157 17.33 -6.33 0.59
C LEU A 157 18.60 -6.88 1.25
N GLY A 158 19.65 -6.06 1.38
CA GLY A 158 20.86 -6.41 2.11
C GLY A 158 20.59 -6.78 3.57
N PHE A 159 19.70 -6.05 4.24
CA PHE A 159 19.27 -6.35 5.62
C PHE A 159 18.39 -7.60 5.68
N THR A 160 17.37 -7.70 4.83
CA THR A 160 16.43 -8.85 4.83
C THR A 160 17.08 -10.18 4.45
N ARG A 161 18.25 -10.19 3.79
CA ARG A 161 19.03 -11.42 3.56
C ARG A 161 19.75 -11.91 4.82
N LYS A 162 20.05 -11.01 5.76
CA LYS A 162 20.70 -11.31 7.04
C LYS A 162 19.69 -11.49 8.18
N ALA A 163 18.43 -11.15 7.91
CA ALA A 163 17.32 -11.26 8.83
C ALA A 163 17.08 -12.71 9.27
N GLY A 164 16.86 -12.88 10.58
CA GLY A 164 16.39 -14.15 11.13
C GLY A 164 14.89 -14.35 10.90
N ARG A 165 14.36 -15.51 11.31
CA ARG A 165 12.92 -15.82 11.22
C ARG A 165 12.03 -14.81 11.93
N ASP A 166 12.50 -14.24 13.04
CA ASP A 166 11.73 -13.30 13.87
C ASP A 166 11.85 -11.84 13.42
N ASP A 167 12.54 -11.56 12.32
CA ASP A 167 12.64 -10.20 11.79
C ASP A 167 11.32 -9.77 11.14
N LEU A 168 10.95 -8.51 11.33
CA LEU A 168 9.78 -7.87 10.71
C LEU A 168 10.15 -7.11 9.44
N MET A 169 11.43 -6.91 9.18
CA MET A 169 11.93 -6.14 8.04
C MET A 169 11.40 -6.63 6.68
N PRO A 170 11.34 -7.95 6.39
CA PRO A 170 10.76 -8.44 5.15
C PRO A 170 9.30 -8.01 4.95
N TRP A 171 8.51 -8.02 6.04
CA TRP A 171 7.11 -7.64 6.01
C TRP A 171 6.93 -6.13 5.88
N TRP A 172 7.70 -5.32 6.62
CA TRP A 172 7.61 -3.85 6.54
C TRP A 172 8.00 -3.28 5.19
N TRP A 173 8.93 -3.92 4.48
CA TRP A 173 9.39 -3.46 3.16
C TRP A 173 8.61 -4.05 1.99
N TRP A 174 7.67 -4.96 2.24
CA TRP A 174 6.99 -5.72 1.18
C TRP A 174 6.31 -4.82 0.15
N ASP A 175 5.46 -3.90 0.59
CA ASP A 175 4.72 -3.03 -0.34
C ASP A 175 5.63 -2.09 -1.11
N ALA A 176 6.65 -1.55 -0.43
CA ALA A 176 7.65 -0.68 -1.05
C ALA A 176 8.46 -1.44 -2.10
N PHE A 177 8.80 -2.70 -1.82
CA PHE A 177 9.52 -3.57 -2.74
C PHE A 177 8.67 -3.90 -3.97
N CYS A 178 7.42 -4.35 -3.79
CA CYS A 178 6.52 -4.64 -4.92
C CYS A 178 6.26 -3.40 -5.77
N PHE A 179 6.01 -2.25 -5.14
CA PHE A 179 5.77 -1.01 -5.87
C PHE A 179 7.03 -0.54 -6.62
N TYR A 180 8.21 -0.64 -6.00
CA TYR A 180 9.47 -0.34 -6.68
C TYR A 180 9.69 -1.25 -7.88
N GLU A 181 9.47 -2.56 -7.74
CA GLU A 181 9.60 -3.52 -8.82
C GLU A 181 8.70 -3.12 -10.01
N ASP A 182 7.44 -2.78 -9.74
CA ASP A 182 6.45 -2.43 -10.76
C ASP A 182 6.72 -1.09 -11.46
N VAL A 183 7.23 -0.09 -10.73
CA VAL A 183 7.38 1.27 -11.26
C VAL A 183 8.79 1.55 -11.77
N VAL A 184 9.80 1.23 -10.97
CA VAL A 184 11.20 1.55 -11.27
C VAL A 184 11.92 0.33 -11.83
N GLY A 185 11.73 -0.85 -11.22
CA GLY A 185 12.40 -2.09 -11.60
C GLY A 185 12.12 -2.49 -13.05
N LYS A 186 10.86 -2.44 -13.47
CA LYS A 186 10.45 -2.74 -14.85
C LYS A 186 11.02 -1.79 -15.90
N VAL A 187 11.28 -0.53 -15.53
CA VAL A 187 11.68 0.52 -16.48
C VAL A 187 13.21 0.70 -16.52
N GLU A 188 13.85 0.75 -15.36
CA GLU A 188 15.26 1.14 -15.23
C GLU A 188 16.24 -0.03 -15.18
N LEU A 189 15.78 -1.26 -14.85
CA LEU A 189 16.68 -2.42 -14.72
C LEU A 189 16.82 -3.20 -16.02
N SER A 190 18.00 -3.80 -16.20
CA SER A 190 18.22 -4.80 -17.24
C SER A 190 17.45 -6.09 -16.93
N THR A 191 17.29 -6.96 -17.92
CA THR A 191 16.62 -8.27 -17.78
C THR A 191 17.17 -9.09 -16.61
N ASN A 192 18.50 -9.20 -16.48
CA ASN A 192 19.13 -9.88 -15.35
C ASN A 192 18.83 -9.20 -13.99
N GLY A 193 18.71 -7.87 -13.98
CA GLY A 193 18.29 -7.14 -12.78
C GLY A 193 16.84 -7.43 -12.38
N GLN A 194 15.96 -7.56 -13.37
CA GLN A 194 14.54 -7.91 -13.18
C GLN A 194 14.39 -9.35 -12.69
N GLU A 195 15.09 -10.32 -13.29
CA GLU A 195 15.11 -11.72 -12.83
C GLU A 195 15.52 -11.82 -11.36
N ARG A 196 16.56 -11.07 -10.98
CA ARG A 196 17.02 -11.03 -9.59
C ARG A 196 15.99 -10.42 -8.62
N LEU A 197 15.22 -9.42 -9.05
CA LEU A 197 14.11 -8.90 -8.24
C LEU A 197 13.01 -9.94 -8.07
N VAL A 198 12.65 -10.68 -9.13
CA VAL A 198 11.66 -11.74 -9.05
C VAL A 198 12.08 -12.83 -8.04
N GLU A 199 13.35 -13.23 -8.06
CA GLU A 199 13.90 -14.16 -7.06
C GLU A 199 13.78 -13.63 -5.63
N GLU A 200 14.12 -12.36 -5.40
CA GLU A 200 13.97 -11.71 -4.10
C GLU A 200 12.50 -11.61 -3.66
N ARG A 201 11.59 -11.34 -4.60
CA ARG A 201 10.15 -11.31 -4.34
C ARG A 201 9.66 -12.65 -3.81
N VAL A 202 10.01 -13.74 -4.50
CA VAL A 202 9.63 -15.11 -4.09
C VAL A 202 10.20 -15.44 -2.71
N ARG A 203 11.45 -15.05 -2.44
CA ARG A 203 12.09 -15.25 -1.13
C ARG A 203 11.34 -14.51 -0.02
N LEU A 204 11.04 -13.23 -0.22
CA LEU A 204 10.39 -12.38 0.78
C LEU A 204 8.92 -12.78 1.02
N ALA A 205 8.21 -13.20 -0.03
CA ALA A 205 6.80 -13.60 0.04
C ALA A 205 6.53 -14.68 1.08
N VAL A 206 7.47 -15.62 1.29
CA VAL A 206 7.33 -16.67 2.31
C VAL A 206 7.26 -16.07 3.72
N SER A 207 8.16 -15.14 4.04
CA SER A 207 8.20 -14.48 5.35
C SER A 207 7.00 -13.55 5.55
N VAL A 208 6.62 -12.82 4.50
CA VAL A 208 5.43 -11.93 4.49
C VAL A 208 4.17 -12.73 4.80
N LYS A 209 3.95 -13.85 4.08
CA LYS A 209 2.80 -14.72 4.30
C LYS A 209 2.74 -15.25 5.72
N GLN A 210 3.87 -15.64 6.31
CA GLN A 210 3.92 -16.09 7.71
C GLN A 210 3.48 -14.99 8.68
N ARG A 211 3.89 -13.74 8.46
CA ARG A 211 3.48 -12.60 9.31
C ARG A 211 2.01 -12.24 9.15
N GLU A 212 1.50 -12.26 7.92
CA GLU A 212 0.07 -12.06 7.68
C GLU A 212 -0.80 -13.08 8.42
N GLU A 213 -0.40 -14.35 8.41
CA GLU A 213 -1.06 -15.42 9.16
C GLU A 213 -1.06 -15.14 10.67
N GLU A 214 0.03 -14.59 11.23
CA GLU A 214 0.11 -14.21 12.64
C GLU A 214 -0.83 -13.04 12.98
N VAL A 215 -0.97 -12.07 12.08
CA VAL A 215 -1.90 -10.94 12.24
C VAL A 215 -3.34 -11.46 12.23
N ILE A 216 -3.72 -12.27 11.24
CA ILE A 216 -5.08 -12.82 11.14
C ILE A 216 -5.40 -13.70 12.36
N LYS A 217 -4.47 -14.56 12.81
CA LYS A 217 -4.67 -15.40 14.00
C LYS A 217 -4.88 -14.58 15.27
N ARG A 218 -4.15 -13.47 15.41
CA ARG A 218 -4.30 -12.55 16.54
C ARG A 218 -5.67 -11.90 16.53
N PHE A 219 -6.08 -11.37 15.38
CA PHE A 219 -7.40 -10.77 15.18
C PHE A 219 -8.55 -11.73 15.52
N VAL A 220 -8.47 -12.97 15.05
CA VAL A 220 -9.48 -14.00 15.37
C VAL A 220 -9.49 -14.33 16.87
N LYS A 221 -8.32 -14.36 17.52
CA LYS A 221 -8.21 -14.67 18.96
C LYS A 221 -8.76 -13.55 19.85
N THR A 222 -8.69 -12.30 19.41
CA THR A 222 -9.19 -11.13 20.15
C THR A 222 -10.64 -10.78 19.81
N GLU A 223 -11.36 -11.67 19.10
CA GLU A 223 -12.72 -11.46 18.59
C GLU A 223 -12.85 -10.20 17.68
N GLY A 224 -11.72 -9.63 17.29
CA GLY A 224 -11.64 -8.43 16.47
C GLY A 224 -12.06 -7.14 17.18
N ASP A 225 -11.95 -7.06 18.50
CA ASP A 225 -12.32 -5.84 19.25
C ASP A 225 -11.34 -4.67 19.04
N ASP A 226 -10.12 -4.97 18.60
CA ASP A 226 -9.09 -3.97 18.34
C ASP A 226 -9.16 -3.44 16.90
N VAL A 227 -9.39 -2.13 16.74
CA VAL A 227 -9.49 -1.47 15.43
C VAL A 227 -8.19 -1.54 14.64
N TYR A 228 -7.03 -1.62 15.30
CA TYR A 228 -5.74 -1.75 14.63
C TYR A 228 -5.57 -3.13 14.00
N ASP A 229 -5.84 -4.20 14.75
CA ASP A 229 -5.85 -5.56 14.23
C ASP A 229 -6.93 -5.75 13.16
N MET A 230 -8.10 -5.10 13.33
CA MET A 230 -9.18 -5.09 12.34
C MET A 230 -8.73 -4.50 11.01
N ALA A 231 -8.16 -3.29 11.01
CA ALA A 231 -7.75 -2.60 9.79
C ALA A 231 -6.67 -3.38 9.03
N LYS A 232 -5.65 -3.88 9.74
CA LYS A 232 -4.60 -4.70 9.15
C LYS A 232 -5.13 -6.01 8.57
N SER A 233 -5.97 -6.72 9.33
CA SER A 233 -6.58 -7.96 8.86
C SER A 233 -7.47 -7.72 7.64
N PHE A 234 -8.19 -6.60 7.61
CA PHE A 234 -9.04 -6.23 6.49
C PHE A 234 -8.21 -6.02 5.22
N ARG A 235 -7.14 -5.22 5.33
CA ARG A 235 -6.20 -5.01 4.22
C ARG A 235 -5.66 -6.33 3.67
N ILE A 236 -5.13 -7.19 4.53
CA ILE A 236 -4.53 -8.47 4.14
C ILE A 236 -5.57 -9.37 3.45
N LEU A 237 -6.74 -9.55 4.07
CA LEU A 237 -7.78 -10.42 3.54
C LEU A 237 -8.35 -9.89 2.22
N ALA A 238 -8.54 -8.58 2.09
CA ALA A 238 -8.98 -7.96 0.85
C ALA A 238 -7.99 -8.20 -0.30
N GLN A 239 -6.69 -8.08 -0.03
CA GLN A 239 -5.64 -8.35 -1.02
C GLN A 239 -5.55 -9.84 -1.41
N ARG A 240 -5.78 -10.75 -0.46
CA ARG A 240 -5.89 -12.20 -0.73
C ARG A 240 -7.10 -12.51 -1.61
N GLU A 241 -8.26 -11.95 -1.31
CA GLU A 241 -9.47 -12.12 -2.12
C GLU A 241 -9.28 -11.59 -3.53
N PHE A 242 -8.58 -10.46 -3.70
CA PHE A 242 -8.21 -9.96 -5.03
C PHE A 242 -7.35 -10.96 -5.80
N THR A 243 -6.27 -11.46 -5.19
CA THR A 243 -5.39 -12.48 -5.80
C THR A 243 -6.17 -13.75 -6.15
N MET A 244 -7.02 -14.24 -5.26
CA MET A 244 -7.84 -15.43 -5.50
C MET A 244 -8.86 -15.24 -6.62
N CYS A 245 -9.50 -14.07 -6.69
CA CYS A 245 -10.39 -13.74 -7.80
C CYS A 245 -9.60 -13.71 -9.11
N HIS A 246 -8.43 -13.08 -9.10
CA HIS A 246 -7.57 -12.99 -10.27
C HIS A 246 -7.18 -14.39 -10.79
N GLU A 247 -6.64 -15.26 -9.94
CA GLU A 247 -6.29 -16.64 -10.30
C GLU A 247 -7.49 -17.44 -10.84
N ARG A 248 -8.69 -17.20 -10.29
CA ARG A 248 -9.91 -17.92 -10.65
C ARG A 248 -10.50 -17.50 -11.99
N TYR A 249 -10.39 -16.22 -12.34
CA TYR A 249 -11.11 -15.63 -13.47
C TYR A 249 -10.18 -15.19 -14.61
N GLU A 250 -8.91 -14.89 -14.36
CA GLU A 250 -7.93 -14.58 -15.41
C GLU A 250 -7.66 -15.82 -16.30
N ASN A 251 -7.65 -17.01 -15.71
CA ASN A 251 -7.47 -18.28 -16.44
C ASN A 251 -8.74 -18.79 -17.15
N LYS A 252 -9.84 -18.04 -17.07
CA LYS A 252 -11.04 -18.33 -17.85
C LYS A 252 -11.08 -17.37 -19.01
N GLU A 253 -10.48 -17.79 -20.12
CA GLU A 253 -10.85 -17.24 -21.43
C GLU A 253 -12.38 -17.22 -21.49
N PHE A 254 -12.95 -16.04 -21.64
CA PHE A 254 -14.36 -15.88 -21.95
C PHE A 254 -14.58 -16.53 -23.33
N ILE A 255 -15.05 -17.78 -23.32
CA ILE A 255 -15.65 -18.45 -24.48
C ILE A 255 -16.99 -17.80 -24.78
#